data_AF-A0A2V8XC89-F1
#
_entry.id   AF-A0A2V8XC89-F1
#
_cell.length_a   1.000
_cell.length_b   1.000
_cell.length_c   1.000
_cell.angle_alpha   90.00
_cell.angle_beta   90.00
_cell.angle_gamma   90.00
#
_symmetry.space_group_name_H-M   'P 1'
#
loop_
_entity.id
_entity.type
_entity.pdbx_description
1 polymer ?
#
loop_
_entity_poly.entity_id
_entity_poly.type
_entity_poly.pdbx_seq_one_letter_code
_entity_poly.pdbx_strand_id
1 'polypeptide(L)'
;MLPRLPRVILYALLVGCFAISSDLPARNAPPVYAGLTVHEWGTFTSIAGRDGPAVEWSPLTASTDLPGFVEHFRDGGFKLGLRGTVRMETPVLYFYDSREETVSVKVSFAKGGV
;
A
#
# COMPACT_ATOMS: atom_id res chain seq x y z
N MET A 1 40.56 18.61 -56.68
CA MET A 1 39.59 17.70 -56.04
C MET A 1 39.96 17.56 -54.57
N LEU A 2 39.30 18.30 -53.69
CA LEU A 2 39.60 18.30 -52.24
C LEU A 2 38.93 17.07 -51.58
N PRO A 3 39.65 16.23 -50.82
CA PRO A 3 39.13 14.94 -50.37
C PRO A 3 38.06 15.11 -49.28
N ARG A 4 36.97 14.33 -49.40
CA ARG A 4 35.77 14.32 -48.54
C ARG A 4 35.99 13.78 -47.11
N LEU A 5 37.23 13.44 -46.74
CA LEU A 5 37.60 12.82 -45.46
C LEU A 5 37.25 13.63 -44.18
N PRO A 6 37.42 14.97 -44.10
CA PRO A 6 37.29 15.67 -42.82
C PRO A 6 35.83 15.81 -42.36
N ARG A 7 34.86 15.74 -43.28
CA ARG A 7 33.43 15.84 -42.96
C ARG A 7 32.88 14.55 -42.33
N VAL A 8 33.37 13.39 -42.77
CA VAL A 8 32.91 12.08 -42.27
C VAL A 8 33.31 11.87 -40.81
N ILE A 9 34.51 12.31 -40.43
CA ILE A 9 35.01 12.21 -39.05
C ILE A 9 34.18 13.11 -38.11
N LEU A 10 33.81 14.31 -38.57
CA LEU A 10 33.00 15.24 -37.78
C LEU A 10 31.57 14.73 -37.55
N TYR A 11 30.93 14.12 -38.57
CA TYR A 11 29.62 13.50 -38.42
C TYR A 11 29.66 12.26 -37.53
N ALA A 12 30.72 11.45 -37.60
CA ALA A 12 30.90 10.29 -36.72
C ALA A 12 31.06 10.70 -35.25
N LEU A 13 31.80 11.78 -34.96
CA LEU A 13 31.93 12.33 -33.61
C LEU A 13 30.62 12.90 -33.06
N LEU A 14 29.84 13.60 -33.88
CA LEU A 14 28.54 14.16 -33.49
C LEU A 14 27.48 13.07 -33.20
N VAL A 15 27.45 11.99 -33.99
CA VAL A 15 26.57 10.84 -33.72
C VAL A 15 27.02 10.07 -32.48
N GLY A 16 28.34 9.94 -32.27
CA GLY A 16 28.91 9.32 -31.06
C GLY A 16 28.52 10.06 -29.78
N CYS A 17 28.57 11.39 -29.76
CA CYS A 17 28.19 12.18 -28.58
C CYS A 17 26.69 12.10 -28.24
N PHE A 18 25.81 11.91 -29.22
CA PHE A 18 24.37 11.75 -28.97
C PHE A 18 24.02 10.37 -28.42
N ALA A 19 24.78 9.32 -28.78
CA ALA A 19 24.56 7.96 -28.28
C ALA A 19 25.07 7.75 -26.84
N ILE A 20 26.02 8.57 -26.36
CA ILE A 20 26.57 8.45 -24.99
C ILE A 20 25.64 9.07 -23.93
N SER A 21 24.68 9.92 -24.33
CA SER A 21 23.86 10.67 -23.37
C SER A 21 22.57 9.95 -22.93
N SER A 22 22.23 8.79 -23.50
CA SER A 22 21.01 8.04 -23.15
C SER A 22 21.17 7.04 -22.00
N ASP A 23 22.41 6.73 -21.59
CA ASP A 23 22.69 5.74 -20.54
C ASP A 23 23.02 6.39 -19.20
N LEU A 24 22.16 7.30 -18.72
CA LEU A 24 22.13 7.62 -17.30
C LEU A 24 21.69 6.36 -16.54
N PRO A 25 22.51 5.79 -15.64
CA PRO A 25 22.17 4.60 -14.89
C PRO A 25 21.23 4.98 -13.74
N ALA A 26 20.03 5.45 -14.06
CA ALA A 26 18.99 5.71 -13.06
C ALA A 26 18.10 4.49 -12.81
N ARG A 27 18.34 3.37 -13.51
CA ARG A 27 17.39 2.23 -13.54
C ARG A 27 17.60 1.18 -12.44
N ASN A 28 18.71 1.23 -11.69
CA ASN A 28 19.09 0.23 -10.71
C ASN A 28 19.47 0.82 -9.33
N ALA A 29 18.93 1.97 -8.94
CA ALA A 29 18.98 2.32 -7.53
C ALA A 29 18.13 1.28 -6.77
N PRO A 30 18.68 0.53 -5.80
CA PRO A 30 17.86 -0.32 -4.96
C PRO A 30 16.75 0.54 -4.33
N PRO A 31 15.52 0.01 -4.17
CA PRO A 31 14.47 0.77 -3.51
C PRO A 31 15.02 1.28 -2.17
N VAL A 32 14.76 2.55 -1.85
CA VAL A 32 15.25 3.23 -0.63
C VAL A 32 14.99 2.39 0.64
N TYR A 33 13.98 1.53 0.57
CA TYR A 33 13.50 0.63 1.63
C TYR A 33 13.89 -0.84 1.44
N ALA A 34 14.96 -1.17 0.71
CA ALA A 34 15.35 -2.56 0.46
C ALA A 34 15.56 -3.41 1.74
N GLY A 35 15.67 -2.76 2.91
CA GLY A 35 15.71 -3.40 4.24
C GLY A 35 14.45 -3.28 5.11
N LEU A 36 13.47 -2.44 4.76
CA LEU A 36 12.26 -2.24 5.57
C LEU A 36 11.25 -3.36 5.31
N THR A 37 10.97 -4.15 6.35
CA THR A 37 9.93 -5.17 6.34
C THR A 37 8.72 -4.67 7.13
N VAL A 38 7.52 -4.78 6.57
CA VAL A 38 6.27 -4.45 7.26
C VAL A 38 5.41 -5.69 7.39
N HIS A 39 5.01 -6.01 8.61
CA HIS A 39 4.02 -7.06 8.88
C HIS A 39 2.72 -6.44 9.37
N GLU A 40 1.63 -6.78 8.70
CA GLU A 40 0.28 -6.47 9.17
C GLU A 40 -0.25 -7.65 10.00
N TRP A 41 -0.88 -7.33 11.13
CA TRP A 41 -1.55 -8.29 11.97
C TRP A 41 -2.95 -7.80 12.35
N GLY A 42 -3.92 -8.70 12.33
CA GLY A 42 -5.30 -8.37 12.65
C GLY A 42 -6.23 -9.58 12.55
N THR A 43 -7.47 -9.39 12.96
CA THR A 43 -8.48 -10.45 13.00
C THR A 43 -9.57 -10.18 11.97
N PHE A 44 -9.87 -11.20 11.16
CA PHE A 44 -11.07 -11.24 10.33
C PHE A 44 -12.18 -11.98 11.08
N THR A 45 -13.35 -11.34 11.22
CA THR A 45 -14.56 -11.96 11.78
C THR A 45 -15.55 -12.27 10.66
N SER A 46 -16.02 -13.51 10.61
CA SER A 46 -17.10 -13.97 9.73
C SER A 46 -18.10 -14.79 10.54
N ILE A 47 -19.38 -14.71 10.16
CA ILE A 47 -20.45 -15.47 10.80
C ILE A 47 -20.98 -16.48 9.79
N ALA A 48 -20.94 -17.77 10.13
CA ALA A 48 -21.53 -18.81 9.31
C ALA A 48 -23.03 -18.92 9.60
N GLY A 49 -23.84 -18.94 8.53
CA GLY A 49 -25.26 -19.23 8.61
C GLY A 49 -25.53 -20.71 8.87
N ARG A 50 -26.81 -21.06 9.04
CA ARG A 50 -27.26 -22.43 9.33
C ARG A 50 -26.72 -23.47 8.35
N ASP A 51 -26.54 -23.08 7.09
CA ASP A 51 -26.12 -23.98 6.02
C ASP A 51 -24.60 -23.95 5.76
N GLY A 52 -23.83 -23.14 6.52
CA GLY A 52 -22.37 -23.02 6.42
C GLY A 52 -21.81 -21.77 5.72
N PRO A 53 -22.47 -21.14 4.72
CA PRO A 53 -21.97 -19.90 4.10
C PRO A 53 -21.90 -18.72 5.05
N ALA A 54 -20.98 -17.78 4.77
CA ALA A 54 -20.89 -16.51 5.48
C ALA A 54 -22.14 -15.65 5.25
N VAL A 55 -22.77 -15.18 6.32
CA VAL A 55 -23.96 -14.32 6.24
C VAL A 55 -23.57 -12.85 6.24
N GLU A 56 -24.37 -12.03 5.57
CA GLU A 56 -24.25 -10.57 5.64
C GLU A 56 -24.79 -10.10 7.01
N TRP A 57 -23.98 -9.31 7.74
CA TRP A 57 -24.34 -8.83 9.08
C TRP A 57 -23.91 -7.38 9.28
N SER A 58 -24.56 -6.70 10.24
CA SER A 58 -24.18 -5.36 10.68
C SER A 58 -23.28 -5.47 11.92
N PRO A 59 -22.09 -4.86 11.93
CA PRO A 59 -21.09 -5.12 12.94
C PRO A 59 -21.25 -4.35 14.26
N LEU A 60 -22.13 -3.36 14.31
CA LEU A 60 -22.35 -2.52 15.50
C LEU A 60 -23.83 -2.46 15.92
N THR A 61 -24.62 -3.50 15.63
CA THR A 61 -26.04 -3.54 16.01
C THR A 61 -26.31 -4.01 17.45
N ALA A 62 -25.28 -4.40 18.21
CA ALA A 62 -25.47 -4.89 19.56
C ALA A 62 -25.48 -3.74 20.59
N SER A 63 -26.58 -3.66 21.35
CA SER A 63 -26.56 -3.02 22.68
C SER A 63 -25.44 -3.67 23.47
N THR A 64 -24.42 -2.89 23.80
CA THR A 64 -23.32 -3.39 24.61
C THR A 64 -23.82 -3.49 26.05
N ASP A 65 -24.22 -4.69 26.51
CA ASP A 65 -24.33 -5.03 27.94
C ASP A 65 -22.94 -5.02 28.61
N LEU A 66 -22.13 -4.02 28.27
CA LEU A 66 -20.80 -3.81 28.78
C LEU A 66 -20.93 -3.01 30.08
N PRO A 67 -20.12 -3.33 31.10
CA PRO A 67 -20.08 -2.56 32.33
C PRO A 67 -19.82 -1.06 32.06
N GLY A 68 -20.38 -0.17 32.88
CA GLY A 68 -20.37 1.28 32.63
C GLY A 68 -19.00 1.98 32.68
N PHE A 69 -17.91 1.26 32.95
CA PHE A 69 -16.54 1.79 32.76
C PHE A 69 -16.03 1.64 31.32
N VAL A 70 -16.74 0.86 30.49
CA VAL A 70 -16.39 0.63 29.09
C VAL A 70 -16.94 1.79 28.27
N GLU A 71 -16.09 2.37 27.41
CA GLU A 71 -16.53 3.43 26.51
C GLU A 71 -17.62 2.92 25.57
N HIS A 72 -18.79 3.55 25.63
CA HIS A 72 -19.92 3.22 24.79
C HIS A 72 -19.90 4.10 23.53
N PHE A 73 -20.20 3.50 22.38
CA PHE A 73 -20.36 4.26 21.14
C PHE A 73 -21.55 5.22 21.28
N ARG A 74 -21.27 6.51 21.45
CA ARG A 74 -22.27 7.57 21.63
C ARG A 74 -23.18 7.74 20.40
N ASP A 75 -22.62 7.51 19.21
CA ASP A 75 -23.30 7.53 17.93
C ASP A 75 -22.94 6.27 17.13
N GLY A 76 -23.84 5.29 17.08
CA GLY A 76 -23.67 4.08 16.26
C GLY A 76 -23.64 4.35 14.74
N GLY A 77 -23.91 5.60 14.33
CA GLY A 77 -24.12 6.02 12.95
C GLY A 77 -22.95 5.81 12.00
N PHE A 78 -21.70 5.87 12.48
CA PHE A 78 -20.52 5.82 11.59
C PHE A 78 -20.38 4.49 10.84
N LYS A 79 -20.85 3.36 11.42
CA LYS A 79 -20.84 2.05 10.74
C LYS A 79 -22.22 1.42 10.56
N LEU A 80 -23.30 2.15 10.87
CA LEU A 80 -24.67 1.60 10.93
C LEU A 80 -25.24 1.16 9.57
N GLY A 81 -24.57 1.49 8.47
CA GLY A 81 -24.93 1.06 7.11
C GLY A 81 -23.95 0.08 6.46
N LEU A 82 -22.86 -0.28 7.15
CA LEU A 82 -21.82 -1.14 6.58
C LEU A 82 -22.16 -2.59 6.88
N ARG A 83 -22.75 -3.24 5.88
CA ARG A 83 -22.99 -4.67 5.89
C ARG A 83 -21.92 -5.40 5.10
N GLY A 84 -21.55 -6.58 5.58
CA GLY A 84 -20.59 -7.43 4.91
C GLY A 84 -20.62 -8.84 5.46
N THR A 85 -20.00 -9.75 4.73
CA THR A 85 -19.80 -11.14 5.17
C THR A 85 -18.56 -11.29 6.04
N VAL A 86 -17.64 -10.33 5.97
CA VAL A 86 -16.38 -10.30 6.72
C VAL A 86 -16.16 -8.91 7.29
N ARG A 87 -15.74 -8.82 8.54
CA ARG A 87 -15.26 -7.60 9.19
C ARG A 87 -13.80 -7.76 9.57
N MET A 88 -13.02 -6.71 9.33
CA MET A 88 -11.70 -6.56 9.94
C MET A 88 -11.78 -5.75 11.22
N GLU A 89 -11.06 -6.22 12.24
CA GLU A 89 -10.68 -5.35 13.35
C GLU A 89 -9.65 -4.31 12.91
N THR A 90 -9.33 -3.36 13.78
CA THR A 90 -8.26 -2.38 13.52
C THR A 90 -6.92 -3.13 13.45
N PRO A 91 -6.27 -3.22 12.27
CA PRO A 91 -5.02 -3.95 12.15
C PRO A 91 -3.87 -3.16 12.80
N VAL A 92 -2.81 -3.88 13.17
CA VAL A 92 -1.54 -3.31 13.65
C VAL A 92 -0.48 -3.54 12.58
N LEU A 93 0.33 -2.51 12.31
CA LEU A 93 1.47 -2.58 11.40
C LEU A 93 2.77 -2.57 12.22
N TYR A 94 3.61 -3.57 12.01
CA TYR A 94 4.95 -3.65 12.58
C TYR A 94 6.00 -3.35 11.51
N PHE A 95 6.85 -2.37 11.78
CA PHE A 95 7.93 -1.94 10.88
C PHE A 95 9.26 -2.44 11.43
N TYR A 96 10.03 -3.12 10.59
CA TYR A 96 11.34 -3.68 10.93
C TYR A 96 12.37 -3.16 9.94
N ASP A 97 13.41 -2.52 10.46
CA ASP A 97 14.63 -2.19 9.72
C ASP A 97 15.85 -2.37 10.65
N SER A 98 17.02 -2.54 10.06
CA SER A 98 18.33 -2.62 10.73
C SER A 98 18.82 -1.29 11.32
N ARG A 99 18.13 -0.19 11.02
CA ARG A 99 18.45 1.17 11.48
C ARG A 99 17.17 1.94 11.79
N GLU A 100 17.32 3.08 12.47
CA GLU A 100 16.22 4.01 12.69
C GLU A 100 15.76 4.64 11.37
N GLU A 101 14.46 4.67 11.13
CA GLU A 101 13.87 5.16 9.89
C GLU A 101 12.56 5.93 10.16
N THR A 102 12.39 7.05 9.47
CA THR A 102 11.13 7.80 9.46
C THR A 102 10.26 7.31 8.32
N VAL A 103 9.11 6.72 8.66
CA VAL A 103 8.16 6.17 7.69
C VAL A 103 6.90 7.03 7.56
N SER A 104 6.34 7.09 6.36
CA SER A 104 5.04 7.70 6.08
C SER A 104 4.12 6.66 5.47
N VAL A 105 2.92 6.49 6.05
CA VAL A 105 1.99 5.41 5.73
C VAL A 105 0.70 6.00 5.16
N LYS A 106 0.24 5.45 4.03
CA LYS A 106 -1.06 5.77 3.44
C LYS A 106 -1.89 4.50 3.36
N VAL A 107 -3.10 4.54 3.91
CA VAL A 107 -4.08 3.44 3.88
C VAL A 107 -5.22 3.80 2.95
N SER A 108 -5.65 2.86 2.12
CA SER A 108 -6.83 2.99 1.25
C SER A 108 -7.60 1.67 1.18
N PHE A 109 -8.91 1.76 0.96
CA PHE A 109 -9.79 0.59 0.87
C PHE A 109 -10.33 0.46 -0.56
N ALA A 110 -9.82 -0.52 -1.31
CA ALA A 110 -10.18 -0.68 -2.72
C ALA A 110 -11.57 -1.31 -2.94
N LYS A 111 -11.96 -2.23 -2.06
CA LYS A 111 -13.23 -2.99 -2.14
C LYS A 111 -13.98 -3.10 -0.80
N GLY A 112 -13.56 -2.32 0.20
CA GLY A 112 -14.13 -2.32 1.55
C GLY A 112 -14.44 -0.89 2.04
N GLY A 113 -15.22 -0.78 3.11
CA GLY A 113 -15.51 0.49 3.81
C GLY A 113 -14.80 0.56 5.17
N VAL A 114 -14.87 1.72 5.82
CA VAL A 114 -14.24 2.02 7.14
C VAL A 114 -15.17 1.68 8.30
#